data_AF-A0A2N9JI26-F1
#
_entry.id   AF-A0A2N9JI26-F1
#
_cell.length_a   1.000
_cell.length_b   1.000
_cell.length_c   1.000
_cell.angle_alpha   90.00
_cell.angle_beta   90.00
_cell.angle_gamma   90.00
#
_symmetry.space_group_name_H-M   'P 1'
#
loop_
_entity.id
_entity.type
_entity.pdbx_description
1 polymer ?
#
loop_
_entity_poly.entity_id
_entity_poly.type
_entity_poly.pdbx_seq_one_letter_code
_entity_poly.pdbx_strand_id
1 'polypeptide(L)'
;MAIVADTYTYVVGVDTHAATHHYAIVETRSGGQITHGKFPTHAAGLLRAVDWISRRTSVDDNPAVDQVLISMEGTGSYGAQAAELLAARGYRVVDAPAPKRARGSGKNDHIDALVAARGALPKDSERLADRRAGHTRAALQILLTARDSMRRDRTRSKNQLTALLRTHNLDIDARKGINKVHISLIAGWRKRPTDTTLARIARTEAHRLATRIHTLDADLDSNEKAINALVRELEPTLLDLPGLGPINAAIVLAVWSHPGRIHDEAGFAKIGGVCPLEISSGNSKDHRLNRTGDRQLNSALNSIANTRMRHDETTKAYVKKRKQQGQTKPRIRRCLKRYIARQIFRHLNTTTLDKT
;
A
#
# COMPACT_ATOMS: atom_id res chain seq x y z
N MET A 1 26.81 7.32 13.58
CA MET A 1 26.01 7.41 12.34
C MET A 1 25.61 8.87 12.20
N ALA A 2 25.88 9.48 11.05
CA ALA A 2 25.55 10.88 10.82
C ALA A 2 24.03 11.05 10.80
N ILE A 3 23.52 12.08 11.48
CA ILE A 3 22.10 12.43 11.35
C ILE A 3 21.90 13.36 10.15
N VAL A 4 20.65 13.54 9.74
CA VAL A 4 20.28 14.49 8.68
C VAL A 4 20.86 15.87 8.95
N ALA A 5 20.86 16.31 10.20
CA ALA A 5 21.42 17.60 10.57
C ALA A 5 22.93 17.75 10.34
N ASP A 6 23.68 16.63 10.31
CA ASP A 6 25.12 16.62 10.02
C ASP A 6 25.40 16.49 8.51
N THR A 7 24.42 16.00 7.73
CA THR A 7 24.62 15.59 6.33
C THR A 7 24.09 16.63 5.33
N TYR A 8 23.00 17.31 5.66
CA TYR A 8 22.34 18.29 4.78
C TYR A 8 22.45 19.68 5.39
N THR A 9 22.49 20.72 4.55
CA THR A 9 22.42 22.13 4.99
C THR A 9 20.97 22.57 5.16
N TYR A 10 20.08 22.04 4.32
CA TYR A 10 18.66 22.37 4.34
C TYR A 10 17.78 21.13 4.34
N VAL A 11 16.66 21.23 5.06
CA VAL A 11 15.54 20.30 4.92
C VAL A 11 14.32 21.07 4.47
N VAL A 12 13.68 20.60 3.40
CA VAL A 12 12.38 21.10 2.95
C VAL A 12 11.30 20.12 3.39
N GLY A 13 10.49 20.56 4.35
CA GLY A 13 9.30 19.84 4.76
C GLY A 13 8.13 20.16 3.84
N VAL A 14 7.38 19.15 3.42
CA VAL A 14 6.25 19.32 2.50
C VAL A 14 5.00 18.65 3.07
N ASP A 15 3.96 19.45 3.26
CA ASP A 15 2.61 19.00 3.58
C ASP A 15 1.71 19.09 2.34
N THR A 16 1.02 18.00 2.02
CA THR A 16 0.40 17.79 0.72
C THR A 16 -1.12 17.73 0.80
N HIS A 17 -1.79 18.66 0.12
CA HIS A 17 -3.25 18.68 -0.06
C HIS A 17 -3.63 18.66 -1.54
N ALA A 18 -4.92 18.46 -1.81
CA ALA A 18 -5.45 18.34 -3.18
C ALA A 18 -5.21 19.60 -4.04
N ALA A 19 -5.46 20.79 -3.49
CA ALA A 19 -5.38 22.05 -4.24
C ALA A 19 -4.00 22.72 -4.17
N THR A 20 -3.34 22.63 -3.01
CA THR A 20 -2.06 23.28 -2.75
C THR A 20 -1.16 22.44 -1.88
N HIS A 21 0.16 22.59 -2.06
CA HIS A 21 1.16 22.05 -1.15
C HIS A 21 1.82 23.18 -0.35
N HIS A 22 2.12 22.89 0.91
CA HIS A 22 2.81 23.80 1.82
C HIS A 22 4.25 23.31 2.00
N TYR A 23 5.20 24.23 1.89
CA TYR A 23 6.64 23.95 1.96
C TYR A 23 7.26 24.79 3.06
N ALA A 24 8.09 24.18 3.90
CA ALA A 24 8.88 24.87 4.91
C ALA A 24 10.35 24.52 4.72
N ILE A 25 11.21 25.53 4.51
CA ILE A 25 12.66 25.34 4.41
C ILE A 25 13.26 25.61 5.79
N VAL A 26 14.00 24.64 6.31
CA VAL A 26 14.68 24.70 7.61
C VAL A 26 16.18 24.57 7.38
N GLU A 27 16.95 25.45 8.01
CA GLU A 27 18.40 25.29 8.12
C GLU A 27 18.68 24.21 9.18
N THR A 28 19.48 23.20 8.83
CA THR A 28 19.68 22.02 9.67
C THR A 28 20.42 22.31 10.97
N ARG A 29 21.43 23.19 10.93
CA ARG A 29 22.28 23.52 12.09
C ARG A 29 21.54 24.24 13.20
N SER A 30 20.68 25.20 12.84
CA SER A 30 19.90 25.97 13.80
C SER A 30 18.52 25.36 14.08
N GLY A 31 17.99 24.54 13.17
CA GLY A 31 16.58 24.12 13.19
C GLY A 31 15.59 25.28 12.93
N GLY A 32 16.11 26.44 12.53
CA GLY A 32 15.37 27.65 12.23
C GLY A 32 14.66 27.53 10.88
N GLN A 33 13.40 27.97 10.84
CA GLN A 33 12.69 28.09 9.57
C GLN A 33 13.23 29.30 8.81
N ILE A 34 13.77 29.09 7.62
CA ILE A 34 14.21 30.14 6.71
C ILE A 34 13.00 30.81 6.08
N THR A 35 12.08 29.99 5.55
CA THR A 35 10.94 30.50 4.80
C THR A 35 9.84 29.45 4.65
N HIS A 36 8.64 29.92 4.28
CA HIS A 36 7.49 29.11 3.94
C HIS A 36 6.95 29.51 2.57
N GLY A 37 6.45 28.53 1.83
CA GLY A 37 5.83 28.71 0.53
C GLY A 37 4.56 27.89 0.40
N LYS A 38 3.59 28.40 -0.36
CA LYS A 38 2.36 27.70 -0.73
C LYS A 38 2.22 27.74 -2.25
N PHE A 39 2.08 26.58 -2.87
CA PHE A 39 2.00 26.46 -4.33
C PHE A 39 0.82 25.58 -4.76
N PRO A 40 0.12 25.93 -5.85
CA PRO A 40 -0.88 25.05 -6.46
C PRO A 40 -0.29 23.72 -6.95
N THR A 41 -1.12 22.69 -6.99
CA THR A 41 -0.73 21.32 -7.40
C THR A 41 -0.71 21.06 -8.90
N HIS A 42 -1.07 22.05 -9.73
CA HIS A 42 -0.96 21.94 -11.19
C HIS A 42 0.51 22.08 -11.65
N ALA A 43 0.83 21.62 -12.87
CA ALA A 43 2.21 21.53 -13.38
C ALA A 43 3.03 22.83 -13.19
N ALA A 44 2.50 23.99 -13.61
CA ALA A 44 3.19 25.27 -13.42
C ALA A 44 3.39 25.66 -11.94
N GLY A 45 2.50 25.26 -11.04
CA GLY A 45 2.61 25.52 -9.60
C GLY A 45 3.72 24.67 -8.98
N LEU A 46 3.82 23.40 -9.38
CA LEU A 46 4.89 22.50 -8.96
C LEU A 46 6.27 22.96 -9.47
N LEU A 47 6.37 23.41 -10.73
CA LEU A 47 7.61 23.99 -11.27
C LEU A 47 8.03 25.24 -10.48
N ARG A 48 7.07 26.14 -10.18
CA ARG A 48 7.33 27.30 -9.32
C ARG A 48 7.81 26.93 -7.92
N ALA A 49 7.31 25.83 -7.35
CA ALA A 49 7.77 25.34 -6.05
C ALA A 49 9.22 24.86 -6.11
N VAL A 50 9.61 24.14 -7.16
CA VAL A 50 11.00 23.71 -7.40
C VAL A 50 11.92 24.93 -7.55
N ASP A 51 11.57 25.89 -8.39
CA ASP A 51 12.37 27.10 -8.61
C ASP A 51 12.48 27.94 -7.33
N TRP A 52 11.44 27.94 -6.50
CA TRP A 52 11.45 28.59 -5.20
C TRP A 52 12.38 27.89 -4.20
N ILE A 53 12.39 26.55 -4.16
CA ILE A 53 13.34 25.78 -3.34
C ILE A 53 14.77 26.06 -3.80
N SER A 54 15.04 25.94 -5.11
CA SER A 54 16.37 26.16 -5.68
C SER A 54 16.91 27.53 -5.28
N ARG A 55 16.18 28.62 -5.55
CA ARG A 55 16.62 29.99 -5.23
C ARG A 55 16.88 30.25 -3.76
N ARG A 56 16.19 29.53 -2.86
CA ARG A 56 16.31 29.71 -1.41
C ARG A 56 17.35 28.79 -0.77
N THR A 57 17.95 27.90 -1.56
CA THR A 57 18.95 26.93 -1.10
C THR A 57 20.24 26.98 -1.93
N SER A 58 20.34 27.89 -2.90
CA SER A 58 21.56 28.12 -3.68
C SER A 58 22.69 28.70 -2.81
N VAL A 59 23.92 28.30 -3.13
CA VAL A 59 25.16 28.87 -2.59
C VAL A 59 25.95 29.42 -3.77
N ASP A 60 26.39 30.68 -3.70
CA ASP A 60 27.12 31.36 -4.79
C ASP A 60 26.43 31.22 -6.17
N ASP A 61 25.11 31.48 -6.20
CA ASP A 61 24.22 31.35 -7.36
C ASP A 61 24.08 29.93 -7.97
N ASN A 62 24.71 28.92 -7.39
CA ASN A 62 24.58 27.53 -7.83
C ASN A 62 23.56 26.75 -6.98
N PRO A 63 22.65 25.96 -7.60
CA PRO A 63 21.73 25.10 -6.87
C PRO A 63 22.48 24.05 -6.04
N ALA A 64 22.41 24.12 -4.71
CA ALA A 64 23.04 23.14 -3.81
C ALA A 64 22.15 21.90 -3.59
N VAL A 65 21.72 21.24 -4.68
CA VAL A 65 20.74 20.14 -4.66
C VAL A 65 21.13 19.03 -3.68
N ASP A 66 22.40 18.63 -3.67
CA ASP A 66 22.93 17.58 -2.78
C ASP A 66 22.93 17.97 -1.30
N GLN A 67 22.83 19.27 -0.98
CA GLN A 67 22.74 19.77 0.38
C GLN A 67 21.29 19.93 0.87
N VAL A 68 20.30 19.56 0.05
CA VAL A 68 18.88 19.73 0.33
C VAL A 68 18.17 18.37 0.40
N LEU A 69 17.62 18.05 1.57
CA LEU A 69 16.73 16.90 1.75
C LEU A 69 15.27 17.33 1.66
N ILE A 70 14.45 16.63 0.87
CA ILE A 70 12.99 16.83 0.86
C ILE A 70 12.33 15.80 1.77
N SER A 71 11.69 16.25 2.84
CA SER A 71 10.87 15.45 3.76
C SER A 71 9.39 15.70 3.45
N MET A 72 8.74 14.77 2.76
CA MET A 72 7.39 14.99 2.20
C MET A 72 6.37 14.00 2.75
N GLU A 73 5.23 14.49 3.20
CA GLU A 73 4.06 13.64 3.47
C GLU A 73 3.40 13.20 2.14
N GLY A 74 2.85 11.99 2.11
CA GLY A 74 2.02 11.57 0.97
C GLY A 74 2.76 11.44 -0.38
N THR A 75 4.03 11.04 -0.39
CA THR A 75 4.83 10.85 -1.63
C THR A 75 4.21 9.87 -2.65
N GLY A 76 3.27 9.02 -2.21
CA GLY A 76 2.50 8.10 -3.06
C GLY A 76 1.03 8.48 -3.26
N SER A 77 0.60 9.67 -2.84
CA SER A 77 -0.77 10.18 -2.96
C SER A 77 -0.78 11.62 -3.46
N TYR A 78 -1.19 12.60 -2.64
CA TYR A 78 -1.27 14.01 -3.04
C TYR A 78 0.08 14.58 -3.43
N GLY A 79 1.17 14.14 -2.80
CA GLY A 79 2.54 14.56 -3.11
C GLY A 79 3.18 13.85 -4.30
N ALA A 80 2.52 12.90 -4.95
CA ALA A 80 3.18 12.02 -5.93
C ALA A 80 3.84 12.78 -7.09
N GLN A 81 3.12 13.74 -7.69
CA GLN A 81 3.66 14.55 -8.80
C GLN A 81 4.78 15.47 -8.35
N ALA A 82 4.67 16.07 -7.15
CA ALA A 82 5.70 16.92 -6.60
C ALA A 82 6.98 16.12 -6.26
N ALA A 83 6.82 14.93 -5.68
CA ALA A 83 7.93 14.02 -5.37
C ALA A 83 8.66 13.56 -6.62
N GLU A 84 7.91 13.22 -7.69
CA GLU A 84 8.48 12.83 -8.97
C GLU A 84 9.27 13.99 -9.61
N LEU A 85 8.68 15.18 -9.66
CA LEU A 85 9.33 16.37 -10.21
C LEU A 85 10.60 16.76 -9.43
N LEU A 86 10.54 16.77 -8.10
CA LEU A 86 11.70 17.08 -7.26
C LEU A 86 12.82 16.06 -7.44
N ALA A 87 12.48 14.77 -7.49
CA ALA A 87 13.48 13.73 -7.74
C ALA A 87 14.08 13.82 -9.15
N ALA A 88 13.28 14.16 -10.17
CA ALA A 88 13.78 14.40 -11.53
C ALA A 88 14.74 15.61 -11.62
N ARG A 89 14.73 16.49 -10.61
CA ARG A 89 15.63 17.62 -10.46
C ARG A 89 16.85 17.32 -9.57
N GLY A 90 17.03 16.06 -9.19
CA GLY A 90 18.17 15.57 -8.40
C GLY A 90 17.95 15.59 -6.88
N TYR A 91 16.86 16.15 -6.38
CA TYR A 91 16.62 16.18 -4.94
C TYR A 91 16.35 14.77 -4.39
N ARG A 92 16.96 14.44 -3.24
CA ARG A 92 16.56 13.25 -2.47
C ARG A 92 15.23 13.52 -1.77
N VAL A 93 14.22 12.71 -2.10
CA VAL A 93 12.87 12.82 -1.51
C VAL A 93 12.58 11.62 -0.63
N VAL A 94 12.23 11.88 0.63
CA VAL A 94 11.93 10.85 1.63
C VAL A 94 10.52 11.03 2.19
N ASP A 95 9.90 9.91 2.59
CA ASP A 95 8.65 9.93 3.34
C ASP A 95 8.86 10.63 4.69
N ALA A 96 8.10 11.69 4.95
CA ALA A 96 8.20 12.44 6.19
C ALA A 96 7.96 11.52 7.41
N PRO A 97 8.80 11.62 8.46
CA PRO A 97 8.58 10.85 9.69
C PRO A 97 7.23 11.20 10.32
N ALA A 98 6.54 10.19 10.86
CA ALA A 98 5.25 10.41 11.51
C ALA A 98 5.34 11.53 12.57
N PRO A 99 4.49 12.58 12.47
CA PRO A 99 4.61 13.76 13.31
C PRO A 99 4.33 13.41 14.78
N LYS A 100 5.28 13.71 15.68
CA LYS A 100 5.00 13.78 17.12
C LYS A 100 4.47 15.18 17.41
N ARG A 101 3.14 15.36 17.39
CA ARG A 101 2.52 16.63 17.78
C ARG A 101 2.68 16.85 19.29
N ALA A 102 3.08 18.06 19.68
CA ALA A 102 2.95 18.50 21.06
C ALA A 102 1.45 18.61 21.40
N ARG A 103 1.06 18.22 22.62
CA ARG A 103 -0.34 18.35 23.07
C ARG A 103 -0.76 19.82 23.01
N GLY A 104 -1.90 20.10 22.38
CA GLY A 104 -2.48 21.44 22.32
C GLY A 104 -2.10 22.30 21.10
N SER A 105 -1.29 21.82 20.16
CA SER A 105 -1.04 22.57 18.91
C SER A 105 -2.28 22.54 18.02
N GLY A 106 -2.82 23.71 17.66
CA GLY A 106 -3.87 23.84 16.65
C GLY A 106 -3.43 23.27 15.29
N LYS A 107 -4.38 22.77 14.49
CA LYS A 107 -4.11 22.29 13.14
C LYS A 107 -3.87 23.49 12.22
N ASN A 108 -2.68 23.62 11.67
CA ASN A 108 -2.33 24.63 10.68
C ASN A 108 -1.37 24.00 9.67
N ASP A 109 -1.71 24.07 8.38
CA ASP A 109 -0.96 23.45 7.29
C ASP A 109 0.48 24.00 7.17
N HIS A 110 0.74 25.23 7.64
CA HIS A 110 2.10 25.76 7.81
C HIS A 110 2.91 24.95 8.84
N ILE A 111 2.29 24.61 9.96
CA ILE A 111 2.92 23.86 11.05
C ILE A 111 3.22 22.44 10.60
N ASP A 112 2.32 21.81 9.83
CA ASP A 112 2.50 20.43 9.38
C ASP A 112 3.72 20.30 8.42
N ALA A 113 3.93 21.25 7.49
CA ALA A 113 5.16 21.29 6.67
C ALA A 113 6.43 21.48 7.50
N LEU A 114 6.40 22.36 8.51
CA LEU A 114 7.53 22.57 9.41
C LEU A 114 7.83 21.35 10.29
N VAL A 115 6.79 20.66 10.74
CA VAL A 115 6.90 19.40 11.50
C VAL A 115 7.50 18.30 10.63
N ALA A 116 7.12 18.21 9.35
CA ALA A 116 7.74 17.28 8.41
C ALA A 116 9.25 17.54 8.24
N ALA A 117 9.67 18.81 8.14
CA ALA A 117 11.08 19.18 8.06
C ALA A 117 11.84 18.82 9.36
N ARG A 118 11.37 19.34 10.49
CA ARG A 118 12.03 19.16 11.80
C ARG A 118 12.04 17.71 12.26
N GLY A 119 11.02 16.94 11.91
CA GLY A 119 10.94 15.51 12.22
C GLY A 119 12.04 14.68 11.58
N ALA A 120 12.60 15.15 10.45
CA ALA A 120 13.70 14.50 9.74
C ALA A 120 15.08 14.80 10.35
N LEU A 121 15.29 15.98 10.96
CA LEU A 121 16.60 16.41 11.48
C LEU A 121 17.33 15.39 12.38
N PRO A 122 16.69 14.78 13.40
CA PRO A 122 17.36 13.84 14.29
C PRO A 122 17.44 12.42 13.72
N LYS A 123 17.00 12.20 12.47
CA LYS A 123 17.03 10.88 11.84
C LYS A 123 18.42 10.60 11.30
N ASP A 124 18.80 9.33 11.40
CA ASP A 124 19.94 8.79 10.68
C ASP A 124 19.75 8.96 9.17
N SER A 125 20.71 9.63 8.52
CA SER A 125 20.61 10.04 7.12
C SER A 125 20.65 8.86 6.15
N GLU A 126 21.26 7.75 6.53
CA GLU A 126 21.31 6.51 5.75
C GLU A 126 20.05 5.66 5.94
N ARG A 127 19.31 5.87 7.03
CA ARG A 127 18.13 5.06 7.38
C ARG A 127 16.79 5.73 7.09
N LEU A 128 16.79 6.77 6.27
CA LEU A 128 15.56 7.43 5.83
C LEU A 128 14.73 6.49 4.94
N ALA A 129 13.41 6.74 4.91
CA ALA A 129 12.51 6.02 4.04
C ALA A 129 12.41 6.76 2.71
N ASP A 130 13.29 6.41 1.76
CA ASP A 130 13.23 6.99 0.43
C ASP A 130 11.86 6.80 -0.22
N ARG A 131 11.46 7.81 -1.00
CA ARG A 131 10.16 7.79 -1.68
C ARG A 131 10.01 6.51 -2.47
N ARG A 132 8.78 6.04 -2.56
CA ARG A 132 8.45 4.95 -3.47
C ARG A 132 8.67 5.45 -4.91
N ALA A 133 9.51 4.76 -5.67
CA ALA A 133 9.91 5.16 -7.02
C ALA A 133 9.65 4.06 -8.07
N GLY A 134 9.65 4.47 -9.34
CA GLY A 134 9.52 3.60 -10.53
C GLY A 134 8.13 3.61 -11.16
N HIS A 135 8.06 3.87 -12.47
CA HIS A 135 6.81 3.88 -13.25
C HIS A 135 6.05 2.53 -13.14
N THR A 136 6.78 1.41 -13.14
CA THR A 136 6.19 0.07 -13.04
C THR A 136 5.54 -0.18 -11.67
N ARG A 137 6.11 0.35 -10.58
CA ARG A 137 5.52 0.29 -9.24
C ARG A 137 4.27 1.16 -9.13
N ALA A 138 4.27 2.34 -9.77
CA ALA A 138 3.07 3.17 -9.87
C ALA A 138 1.96 2.45 -10.66
N ALA A 139 2.31 1.79 -11.77
CA ALA A 139 1.38 0.97 -12.55
C ALA A 139 0.76 -0.18 -11.71
N LEU A 140 1.57 -0.91 -10.93
CA LEU A 140 1.06 -1.91 -10.00
C LEU A 140 0.09 -1.30 -8.98
N GLN A 141 0.39 -0.12 -8.43
CA GLN A 141 -0.49 0.55 -7.48
C GLN A 141 -1.84 0.94 -8.11
N ILE A 142 -1.83 1.44 -9.35
CA ILE A 142 -3.06 1.75 -10.10
C ILE A 142 -3.91 0.49 -10.27
N LEU A 143 -3.31 -0.61 -10.74
CA LEU A 143 -4.01 -1.87 -10.97
C LEU A 143 -4.54 -2.48 -9.67
N LEU A 144 -3.78 -2.42 -8.57
CA LEU A 144 -4.21 -2.91 -7.26
C LEU A 144 -5.38 -2.10 -6.68
N THR A 145 -5.34 -0.78 -6.84
CA THR A 145 -6.44 0.12 -6.42
C THR A 145 -7.71 -0.16 -7.24
N ALA A 146 -7.58 -0.30 -8.56
CA ALA A 146 -8.69 -0.67 -9.44
C ALA A 146 -9.27 -2.04 -9.04
N ARG A 147 -8.40 -3.03 -8.78
CA ARG A 147 -8.80 -4.37 -8.34
C ARG A 147 -9.63 -4.34 -7.06
N ASP A 148 -9.18 -3.59 -6.07
CA ASP A 148 -9.90 -3.48 -4.79
C ASP A 148 -11.29 -2.86 -4.97
N SER A 149 -11.39 -1.80 -5.78
CA SER A 149 -12.68 -1.18 -6.14
C SER A 149 -13.61 -2.19 -6.84
N MET A 150 -13.14 -2.85 -7.90
CA MET A 150 -13.92 -3.83 -8.65
C MET A 150 -14.37 -5.01 -7.77
N ARG A 151 -13.49 -5.50 -6.89
CA ARG A 151 -13.79 -6.59 -5.95
C ARG A 151 -14.88 -6.19 -4.94
N ARG A 152 -14.80 -4.96 -4.41
CA ARG A 152 -15.81 -4.42 -3.48
C ARG A 152 -17.16 -4.28 -4.18
N ASP A 153 -17.17 -3.69 -5.37
CA ASP A 153 -18.38 -3.55 -6.19
C ASP A 153 -19.01 -4.90 -6.49
N ARG A 154 -18.20 -5.87 -6.91
CA ARG A 154 -18.68 -7.23 -7.21
C ARG A 154 -19.32 -7.88 -6.00
N THR A 155 -18.69 -7.73 -4.84
CA THR A 155 -19.21 -8.27 -3.57
C THR A 155 -20.52 -7.60 -3.20
N ARG A 156 -20.60 -6.27 -3.34
CA ARG A 156 -21.81 -5.48 -3.10
C ARG A 156 -22.95 -5.94 -4.01
N SER A 157 -22.72 -6.02 -5.33
CA SER A 157 -23.73 -6.47 -6.29
C SER A 157 -24.18 -7.90 -6.02
N LYS A 158 -23.26 -8.81 -5.67
CA LYS A 158 -23.61 -10.19 -5.30
C LYS A 158 -24.50 -10.24 -4.05
N ASN A 159 -24.19 -9.44 -3.04
CA ASN A 159 -24.98 -9.38 -1.81
C ASN A 159 -26.36 -8.79 -2.06
N GLN A 160 -26.46 -7.71 -2.86
CA GLN A 160 -27.72 -7.12 -3.28
C GLN A 160 -28.59 -8.10 -4.06
N LEU A 161 -28.01 -8.82 -5.03
CA LEU A 161 -28.71 -9.83 -5.80
C LEU A 161 -29.21 -10.97 -4.91
N THR A 162 -28.38 -11.44 -3.98
CA THR A 162 -28.77 -12.49 -3.03
C THR A 162 -29.92 -12.03 -2.13
N ALA A 163 -29.89 -10.78 -1.66
CA ALA A 163 -30.97 -10.23 -0.84
C ALA A 163 -32.28 -10.12 -1.63
N LEU A 164 -32.22 -9.60 -2.86
CA LEU A 164 -33.38 -9.45 -3.74
C LEU A 164 -34.07 -10.80 -4.02
N LEU A 165 -33.29 -11.85 -4.30
CA LEU A 165 -33.80 -13.21 -4.53
C LEU A 165 -34.36 -13.88 -3.26
N ARG A 166 -34.02 -13.38 -2.07
CA ARG A 166 -34.60 -13.86 -0.80
C ARG A 166 -35.89 -13.14 -0.44
N THR A 167 -36.03 -11.88 -0.87
CA THR A 167 -37.22 -11.06 -0.64
C THR A 167 -38.31 -11.34 -1.67
N HIS A 168 -37.93 -11.69 -2.91
CA HIS A 168 -38.88 -11.96 -3.99
C HIS A 168 -38.65 -13.34 -4.58
N ASN A 169 -39.70 -14.15 -4.67
CA ASN A 169 -39.65 -15.44 -5.35
C ASN A 169 -39.55 -15.23 -6.87
N LEU A 170 -38.34 -15.36 -7.41
CA LEU A 170 -38.05 -15.23 -8.85
C LEU A 170 -37.66 -16.55 -9.51
N ASP A 171 -38.11 -17.68 -8.95
CA ASP A 171 -37.77 -19.05 -9.36
C ASP A 171 -36.29 -19.43 -9.18
N ILE A 172 -35.62 -18.85 -8.17
CA ILE A 172 -34.23 -19.14 -7.83
C ILE A 172 -34.14 -19.48 -6.34
N ASP A 173 -33.58 -20.65 -6.00
CA ASP A 173 -33.31 -21.01 -4.62
C ASP A 173 -32.09 -20.25 -4.08
N ALA A 174 -32.35 -19.19 -3.32
CA ALA A 174 -31.35 -18.35 -2.66
C ALA A 174 -31.20 -18.64 -1.15
N ARG A 175 -31.64 -19.82 -0.66
CA ARG A 175 -31.38 -20.24 0.73
C ARG A 175 -29.87 -20.35 0.98
N LYS A 176 -29.14 -20.91 0.02
CA LYS A 176 -27.67 -20.87 -0.04
C LYS A 176 -27.20 -19.66 -0.85
N GLY A 177 -25.95 -19.24 -0.66
CA GLY A 177 -25.38 -18.12 -1.41
C GLY A 177 -25.34 -18.40 -2.92
N ILE A 178 -25.60 -17.37 -3.73
CA ILE A 178 -25.63 -17.51 -5.19
C ILE A 178 -24.25 -17.85 -5.77
N ASN A 179 -24.23 -18.68 -6.82
CA ASN A 179 -23.02 -19.13 -7.51
C ASN A 179 -22.97 -18.59 -8.96
N LYS A 180 -21.92 -18.94 -9.71
CA LYS A 180 -21.75 -18.50 -11.10
C LYS A 180 -22.89 -18.96 -12.02
N VAL A 181 -23.48 -20.13 -11.76
CA VAL A 181 -24.60 -20.68 -12.54
C VAL A 181 -25.85 -19.82 -12.36
N HIS A 182 -26.20 -19.47 -11.12
CA HIS A 182 -27.33 -18.56 -10.86
C HIS A 182 -27.14 -17.20 -11.52
N ILE A 183 -25.93 -16.63 -11.41
CA ILE A 183 -25.62 -15.33 -11.99
C ILE A 183 -25.77 -15.36 -13.52
N SER A 184 -25.24 -16.40 -14.17
CA SER A 184 -25.34 -16.57 -15.63
C SER A 184 -26.79 -16.76 -16.09
N LEU A 185 -27.57 -17.56 -15.36
CA LEU A 185 -28.99 -17.76 -15.64
C LEU A 185 -29.77 -16.44 -15.56
N ILE A 186 -29.56 -15.65 -14.50
CA ILE A 186 -30.25 -14.38 -14.26
C ILE A 186 -29.84 -13.32 -15.30
N ALA A 187 -28.55 -13.27 -15.64
CA ALA A 187 -28.05 -12.41 -16.72
C ALA A 187 -28.63 -12.80 -18.09
N GLY A 188 -29.03 -14.06 -18.28
CA GLY A 188 -29.70 -14.55 -19.48
C GLY A 188 -31.22 -14.30 -19.53
N TRP A 189 -31.84 -13.79 -18.46
CA TRP A 189 -33.29 -13.63 -18.40
C TRP A 189 -33.85 -12.77 -19.54
N ARG A 190 -35.05 -13.15 -19.99
CA ARG A 190 -35.87 -12.42 -20.94
C ARG A 190 -37.15 -11.95 -20.25
N LYS A 191 -37.81 -10.94 -20.81
CA LYS A 191 -39.10 -10.44 -20.30
C LYS A 191 -40.12 -11.58 -20.31
N ARG A 192 -40.86 -11.74 -19.20
CA ARG A 192 -41.98 -12.66 -19.10
C ARG A 192 -43.29 -11.85 -19.09
N PRO A 193 -44.18 -12.04 -20.07
CA PRO A 193 -45.43 -11.27 -20.16
C PRO A 193 -46.38 -11.50 -18.97
N THR A 194 -46.27 -12.65 -18.31
CA THR A 194 -47.12 -13.07 -17.20
C THR A 194 -46.66 -12.56 -15.83
N ASP A 195 -45.54 -11.85 -15.74
CA ASP A 195 -45.04 -11.33 -14.47
C ASP A 195 -45.94 -10.20 -13.96
N THR A 196 -46.26 -10.23 -12.65
CA THR A 196 -46.83 -9.07 -11.96
C THR A 196 -45.89 -7.86 -12.06
N THR A 197 -46.40 -6.64 -11.87
CA THR A 197 -45.56 -5.43 -11.87
C THR A 197 -44.38 -5.54 -10.89
N LEU A 198 -44.62 -6.08 -9.68
CA LEU A 198 -43.56 -6.30 -8.69
C LEU A 198 -42.50 -7.30 -9.18
N ALA A 199 -42.93 -8.46 -9.68
CA ALA A 199 -42.02 -9.49 -10.20
C ALA A 199 -41.19 -8.96 -11.38
N ARG A 200 -41.80 -8.19 -12.28
CA ARG A 200 -41.14 -7.57 -13.43
C ARG A 200 -40.05 -6.58 -13.00
N ILE A 201 -40.31 -5.72 -12.02
CA ILE A 201 -39.33 -4.78 -11.47
C ILE A 201 -38.18 -5.55 -10.80
N ALA A 202 -38.50 -6.53 -9.96
CA ALA A 202 -37.51 -7.35 -9.26
C ALA A 202 -36.61 -8.14 -10.24
N ARG A 203 -37.17 -8.72 -11.32
CA ARG A 203 -36.38 -9.40 -12.36
C ARG A 203 -35.47 -8.44 -13.12
N THR A 204 -35.94 -7.23 -13.42
CA THR A 204 -35.15 -6.21 -14.11
C THR A 204 -33.93 -5.81 -13.27
N GLU A 205 -34.12 -5.56 -11.98
CA GLU A 205 -33.03 -5.24 -11.07
C GLU A 205 -32.08 -6.44 -10.86
N ALA A 206 -32.62 -7.66 -10.73
CA ALA A 206 -31.81 -8.87 -10.64
C ALA A 206 -30.92 -9.06 -11.88
N HIS A 207 -31.49 -8.86 -13.07
CA HIS A 207 -30.78 -8.92 -14.34
C HIS A 207 -29.66 -7.86 -14.43
N ARG A 208 -29.95 -6.61 -14.03
CA ARG A 208 -28.94 -5.53 -13.97
C ARG A 208 -27.77 -5.88 -13.05
N LEU A 209 -28.05 -6.39 -11.85
CA LEU A 209 -27.04 -6.81 -10.88
C LEU A 209 -26.21 -7.99 -11.38
N ALA A 210 -26.85 -9.01 -11.96
CA ALA A 210 -26.17 -10.17 -12.52
C ALA A 210 -25.25 -9.79 -13.68
N THR A 211 -25.72 -8.94 -14.59
CA THR A 211 -24.91 -8.40 -15.69
C THR A 211 -23.70 -7.62 -15.16
N ARG A 212 -23.90 -6.75 -14.16
CA ARG A 212 -22.78 -6.02 -13.52
C ARG A 212 -21.75 -6.96 -12.91
N ILE A 213 -22.17 -8.06 -12.27
CA ILE A 213 -21.25 -9.06 -11.72
C ILE A 213 -20.44 -9.72 -12.84
N HIS A 214 -21.03 -10.04 -13.99
CA HIS A 214 -20.30 -10.60 -15.14
C HIS A 214 -19.27 -9.63 -15.70
N THR A 215 -19.64 -8.37 -15.91
CA THR A 215 -18.68 -7.35 -16.36
C THR A 215 -17.51 -7.25 -15.38
N LEU A 216 -17.79 -7.17 -14.08
CA LEU A 216 -16.75 -7.09 -13.05
C LEU A 216 -15.88 -8.35 -12.97
N ASP A 217 -16.44 -9.55 -13.23
CA ASP A 217 -15.65 -10.78 -13.32
C ASP A 217 -14.65 -10.69 -14.51
N ALA A 218 -15.10 -10.25 -15.68
CA ALA A 218 -14.23 -10.07 -16.85
C ALA A 218 -13.18 -8.98 -16.65
N ASP A 219 -13.55 -7.86 -16.00
CA ASP A 219 -12.62 -6.78 -15.67
C ASP A 219 -11.56 -7.24 -14.66
N LEU A 220 -11.95 -8.02 -13.65
CA LEU A 220 -11.04 -8.58 -12.65
C LEU A 220 -10.05 -9.59 -13.26
N ASP A 221 -10.50 -10.40 -14.24
CA ASP A 221 -9.64 -11.34 -14.96
C ASP A 221 -8.64 -10.59 -15.86
N SER A 222 -9.10 -9.55 -16.56
CA SER A 222 -8.23 -8.69 -17.38
C SER A 222 -7.20 -7.94 -16.54
N ASN A 223 -7.63 -7.40 -15.40
CA ASN A 223 -6.75 -6.77 -14.42
C ASN A 223 -5.72 -7.74 -13.83
N GLU A 224 -6.10 -9.00 -13.55
CA GLU A 224 -5.16 -10.02 -13.07
C GLU A 224 -4.10 -10.36 -14.11
N LYS A 225 -4.48 -10.45 -15.39
CA LYS A 225 -3.53 -10.65 -16.50
C LYS A 225 -2.53 -9.49 -16.60
N ALA A 226 -3.01 -8.24 -16.53
CA ALA A 226 -2.16 -7.06 -16.55
C ALA A 226 -1.19 -7.03 -15.35
N ILE A 227 -1.67 -7.36 -14.15
CA ILE A 227 -0.82 -7.48 -12.96
C ILE A 227 0.23 -8.57 -13.16
N ASN A 228 -0.15 -9.74 -13.66
CA ASN A 228 0.76 -10.85 -13.88
C ASN A 228 1.87 -10.51 -14.91
N ALA A 229 1.53 -9.78 -15.98
CA ALA A 229 2.52 -9.31 -16.95
C ALA A 229 3.58 -8.42 -16.28
N LEU A 230 3.16 -7.40 -15.51
CA LEU A 230 4.09 -6.50 -14.81
C LEU A 230 4.91 -7.21 -13.73
N VAL A 231 4.32 -8.17 -13.01
CA VAL A 231 5.08 -8.95 -12.01
C VAL A 231 6.16 -9.80 -12.69
N ARG A 232 5.85 -10.42 -13.83
CA ARG A 232 6.82 -11.20 -14.60
C ARG A 232 7.95 -10.36 -15.19
N GLU A 233 7.65 -9.12 -15.55
CA GLU A 233 8.66 -8.16 -16.02
C GLU A 233 9.59 -7.73 -14.87
N LEU A 234 9.02 -7.42 -13.70
CA LEU A 234 9.79 -6.90 -12.56
C LEU A 234 10.59 -7.97 -11.83
N GLU A 235 9.91 -9.02 -11.41
CA GLU A 235 10.46 -10.03 -10.52
C GLU A 235 9.72 -11.37 -10.70
N PRO A 236 10.01 -12.10 -11.79
CA PRO A 236 9.31 -13.34 -12.13
C PRO A 236 9.52 -14.44 -11.08
N THR A 237 10.70 -14.48 -10.45
CA THR A 237 11.09 -15.48 -9.45
C THR A 237 10.26 -15.42 -8.16
N LEU A 238 9.55 -14.31 -7.90
CA LEU A 238 8.57 -14.26 -6.80
C LEU A 238 7.41 -15.24 -7.01
N LEU A 239 7.04 -15.51 -8.26
CA LEU A 239 5.95 -16.42 -8.60
C LEU A 239 6.31 -17.89 -8.34
N ASP A 240 7.60 -18.20 -8.23
CA ASP A 240 8.10 -19.53 -7.88
C ASP A 240 7.96 -19.82 -6.37
N LEU A 241 7.78 -18.76 -5.54
CA LEU A 241 7.61 -18.92 -4.12
C LEU A 241 6.22 -19.52 -3.79
N PRO A 242 6.14 -20.56 -2.92
CA PRO A 242 4.87 -21.20 -2.61
C PRO A 242 3.80 -20.21 -2.16
N GLY A 243 2.62 -20.26 -2.77
CA GLY A 243 1.48 -19.41 -2.41
C GLY A 243 1.59 -17.93 -2.81
N LEU A 244 2.65 -17.49 -3.49
CA LEU A 244 2.72 -16.17 -4.12
C LEU A 244 2.13 -16.22 -5.53
N GLY A 245 0.83 -15.98 -5.63
CA GLY A 245 0.20 -15.65 -6.91
C GLY A 245 0.46 -14.20 -7.35
N PRO A 246 0.12 -13.84 -8.59
CA PRO A 246 0.40 -12.52 -9.17
C PRO A 246 -0.08 -11.34 -8.32
N ILE A 247 -1.28 -11.45 -7.75
CA ILE A 247 -1.86 -10.39 -6.90
C ILE A 247 -1.07 -10.19 -5.62
N ASN A 248 -0.66 -11.28 -4.95
CA ASN A 248 0.12 -11.19 -3.71
C ASN A 248 1.53 -10.66 -4.00
N ALA A 249 2.14 -11.11 -5.11
CA ALA A 249 3.44 -10.62 -5.56
C ALA A 249 3.40 -9.12 -5.88
N ALA A 250 2.37 -8.65 -6.59
CA ALA A 250 2.18 -7.23 -6.87
C ALA A 250 2.04 -6.38 -5.59
N ILE A 251 1.30 -6.85 -4.59
CA ILE A 251 1.19 -6.16 -3.29
C ILE A 251 2.55 -6.08 -2.61
N VAL A 252 3.31 -7.18 -2.62
CA VAL A 252 4.66 -7.24 -2.06
C VAL A 252 5.58 -6.23 -2.75
N LEU A 253 5.64 -6.24 -4.08
CA LEU A 253 6.44 -5.32 -4.88
C LEU A 253 6.02 -3.86 -4.67
N ALA A 254 4.72 -3.58 -4.60
CA ALA A 254 4.20 -2.25 -4.29
C ALA A 254 4.55 -1.80 -2.86
N VAL A 255 4.82 -2.69 -1.90
CA VAL A 255 5.22 -2.27 -0.55
C VAL A 255 6.73 -2.16 -0.42
N TRP A 256 7.47 -3.11 -0.99
CA TRP A 256 8.93 -3.13 -1.01
C TRP A 256 9.51 -2.00 -1.86
N SER A 257 8.93 -1.75 -3.03
CA SER A 257 9.31 -0.75 -4.02
C SER A 257 10.62 -1.02 -4.75
N HIS A 258 11.76 -0.91 -4.08
CA HIS A 258 13.09 -1.04 -4.68
C HIS A 258 14.13 -1.42 -3.60
N PRO A 259 15.33 -1.89 -4.01
CA PRO A 259 16.42 -2.18 -3.08
C PRO A 259 16.78 -0.97 -2.23
N GLY A 260 17.23 -1.22 -1.00
CA GLY A 260 17.67 -0.18 -0.08
C GLY A 260 16.53 0.63 0.56
N ARG A 261 15.29 0.59 0.06
CA ARG A 261 14.17 1.32 0.70
C ARG A 261 13.80 0.76 2.07
N ILE A 262 13.82 -0.57 2.18
CA ILE A 262 13.53 -1.27 3.42
C ILE A 262 14.82 -1.92 3.88
N HIS A 263 15.36 -1.41 4.98
CA HIS A 263 16.71 -1.70 5.45
C HIS A 263 16.91 -3.11 5.97
N ASP A 264 15.86 -3.70 6.56
CA ASP A 264 15.96 -5.02 7.15
C ASP A 264 14.64 -5.79 7.14
N GLU A 265 14.78 -7.10 7.36
CA GLU A 265 13.68 -8.05 7.44
C GLU A 265 12.64 -7.67 8.52
N ALA A 266 13.09 -7.09 9.63
CA ALA A 266 12.21 -6.70 10.74
C ALA A 266 11.37 -5.48 10.36
N GLY A 267 11.94 -4.52 9.62
CA GLY A 267 11.28 -3.38 9.01
C GLY A 267 10.18 -3.82 8.05
N PHE A 268 10.46 -4.76 7.15
CA PHE A 268 9.44 -5.32 6.25
C PHE A 268 8.28 -5.96 7.02
N ALA A 269 8.59 -6.77 8.05
CA ALA A 269 7.57 -7.36 8.91
C ALA A 269 6.78 -6.35 9.74
N LYS A 270 7.42 -5.25 10.17
CA LYS A 270 6.76 -4.16 10.88
C LYS A 270 5.77 -3.43 9.98
N ILE A 271 6.15 -3.14 8.73
CA ILE A 271 5.24 -2.57 7.72
C ILE A 271 4.05 -3.49 7.52
N GLY A 272 4.26 -4.80 7.36
CA GLY A 272 3.17 -5.76 7.21
C GLY A 272 2.36 -6.04 8.47
N GLY A 273 2.67 -5.44 9.62
CA GLY A 273 2.01 -5.71 10.90
C GLY A 273 2.15 -7.18 11.36
N VAL A 274 3.25 -7.84 10.98
CA VAL A 274 3.57 -9.23 11.32
C VAL A 274 4.81 -9.38 12.19
N CYS A 275 5.38 -8.27 12.66
CA CYS A 275 6.42 -8.30 13.68
C CYS A 275 5.83 -8.73 15.04
N PRO A 276 6.54 -9.58 15.80
CA PRO A 276 6.22 -9.84 17.20
C PRO A 276 6.35 -8.55 18.01
N LEU A 277 5.39 -8.27 18.89
CA LEU A 277 5.46 -7.19 19.87
C LEU A 277 5.46 -7.83 21.25
N GLU A 278 6.59 -7.75 21.95
CA GLU A 278 6.72 -8.29 23.30
C GLU A 278 5.77 -7.58 24.27
N ILE A 279 5.19 -8.35 25.20
CA ILE A 279 4.25 -7.85 26.23
C ILE A 279 4.99 -7.56 27.55
N SER A 280 6.15 -8.16 27.80
CA SER A 280 6.83 -8.04 29.11
C SER A 280 8.34 -7.87 29.01
N SER A 281 8.90 -7.11 29.95
CA SER A 281 10.34 -6.95 30.20
C SER A 281 10.95 -8.03 31.12
N GLY A 282 10.22 -9.13 31.40
CA GLY A 282 10.63 -10.22 32.29
C GLY A 282 10.66 -11.60 31.61
N ASN A 283 10.71 -12.69 32.39
CA ASN A 283 10.86 -14.08 31.91
C ASN A 283 9.70 -14.66 31.08
N SER A 284 8.62 -13.90 30.82
CA SER A 284 7.50 -14.36 29.99
C SER A 284 7.71 -13.98 28.52
N LYS A 285 7.61 -14.95 27.61
CA LYS A 285 7.77 -14.74 26.15
C LYS A 285 6.42 -14.58 25.45
N ASP A 286 5.53 -13.73 25.99
CA ASP A 286 4.24 -13.48 25.36
C ASP A 286 4.24 -12.24 24.45
N HIS A 287 3.47 -12.32 23.37
CA HIS A 287 3.52 -11.37 22.27
C HIS A 287 2.11 -10.91 21.86
N ARG A 288 1.90 -9.59 21.86
CA ARG A 288 0.63 -8.98 21.46
C ARG A 288 0.49 -8.94 19.96
N LEU A 289 -0.77 -8.91 19.50
CA LEU A 289 -1.08 -8.70 18.10
C LEU A 289 -0.70 -7.28 17.68
N ASN A 290 0.13 -7.15 16.65
CA ASN A 290 0.33 -5.86 16.01
C ASN A 290 -0.90 -5.50 15.16
N ARG A 291 -1.66 -4.48 15.61
CA ARG A 291 -2.83 -3.97 14.90
C ARG A 291 -2.47 -2.80 13.97
N THR A 292 -1.22 -2.38 13.85
CA THR A 292 -0.81 -1.32 12.93
C THR A 292 -0.22 -1.90 11.64
N GLY A 293 0.22 -1.04 10.73
CA GLY A 293 0.86 -1.41 9.47
C GLY A 293 -0.08 -1.48 8.27
N ASP A 294 0.49 -1.82 7.12
CA ASP A 294 -0.16 -1.96 5.84
C ASP A 294 -1.10 -3.19 5.84
N ARG A 295 -2.40 -2.91 5.75
CA ARG A 295 -3.44 -3.94 5.77
C ARG A 295 -3.45 -4.80 4.52
N GLN A 296 -3.04 -4.25 3.39
CA GLN A 296 -2.99 -4.98 2.13
C GLN A 296 -1.85 -6.00 2.17
N LEU A 297 -0.66 -5.61 2.64
CA LEU A 297 0.46 -6.54 2.86
C LEU A 297 0.10 -7.60 3.90
N ASN A 298 -0.53 -7.20 5.02
CA ASN A 298 -0.95 -8.16 6.04
C ASN A 298 -1.92 -9.22 5.50
N SER A 299 -2.86 -8.79 4.67
CA SER A 299 -3.84 -9.64 3.98
C SER A 299 -3.16 -10.57 2.98
N ALA A 300 -2.21 -10.06 2.17
CA ALA A 300 -1.42 -10.87 1.24
C ALA A 300 -0.62 -11.96 1.98
N LEU A 301 0.11 -11.61 3.05
CA LEU A 301 0.84 -12.56 3.88
C LEU A 301 -0.07 -13.62 4.50
N ASN A 302 -1.29 -13.23 4.90
CA ASN A 302 -2.30 -14.17 5.41
C ASN A 302 -2.83 -15.10 4.32
N SER A 303 -3.06 -14.58 3.11
CA SER A 303 -3.46 -15.36 1.94
C SER A 303 -2.39 -16.41 1.60
N ILE A 304 -1.13 -15.98 1.46
CA ILE A 304 0.02 -16.86 1.22
C ILE A 304 0.10 -17.95 2.30
N ALA A 305 0.02 -17.56 3.58
CA ALA A 305 0.07 -18.52 4.68
C ALA A 305 -1.05 -19.56 4.59
N ASN A 306 -2.28 -19.15 4.29
CA ASN A 306 -3.40 -20.08 4.16
C ASN A 306 -3.22 -21.04 2.98
N THR A 307 -2.72 -20.56 1.84
CA THR A 307 -2.41 -21.40 0.67
C THR A 307 -1.33 -22.41 1.01
N ARG A 308 -0.21 -21.99 1.61
CA ARG A 308 0.88 -22.88 2.03
C ARG A 308 0.41 -23.93 3.03
N MET A 309 -0.39 -23.54 4.02
CA MET A 309 -0.95 -24.50 4.99
C MET A 309 -1.84 -25.58 4.35
N ARG A 310 -2.37 -25.35 3.14
CA ARG A 310 -3.23 -26.30 2.42
C ARG A 310 -2.48 -27.12 1.38
N HIS A 311 -1.46 -26.56 0.75
CA HIS A 311 -0.86 -27.14 -0.46
C HIS A 311 0.66 -27.37 -0.36
N ASP A 312 1.37 -26.71 0.55
CA ASP A 312 2.83 -26.84 0.69
C ASP A 312 3.18 -27.88 1.77
N GLU A 313 3.84 -28.97 1.37
CA GLU A 313 4.14 -30.10 2.27
C GLU A 313 5.07 -29.71 3.43
N THR A 314 6.08 -28.87 3.18
CA THR A 314 6.97 -28.36 4.23
C THR A 314 6.19 -27.55 5.28
N THR A 315 5.28 -26.68 4.84
CA THR A 315 4.41 -25.91 5.75
C THR A 315 3.43 -26.82 6.48
N LYS A 316 2.86 -27.85 5.83
CA LYS A 316 1.99 -28.83 6.50
C LYS A 316 2.73 -29.57 7.62
N ALA A 317 3.96 -30.03 7.37
CA ALA A 317 4.80 -30.67 8.37
C ALA A 317 5.09 -29.73 9.55
N TYR A 318 5.44 -28.47 9.28
CA TYR A 318 5.61 -27.45 10.31
C TYR A 318 4.34 -27.24 11.16
N VAL A 319 3.18 -27.13 10.51
CA VAL A 319 1.89 -26.96 11.21
C VAL A 319 1.58 -28.17 12.09
N LYS A 320 1.80 -29.39 11.60
CA LYS A 320 1.61 -30.64 12.37
C LYS A 320 2.50 -30.65 13.61
N LYS A 321 3.80 -30.36 13.44
CA LYS A 321 4.77 -30.27 14.55
C LYS A 321 4.36 -29.24 15.59
N ARG A 322 3.97 -28.03 15.17
CA ARG A 322 3.55 -26.97 16.12
C ARG A 322 2.25 -27.29 16.85
N LYS A 323 1.30 -27.98 16.19
CA LYS A 323 0.09 -28.45 16.85
C LYS A 323 0.39 -29.50 17.93
N GLN A 324 1.31 -30.43 17.66
CA GLN A 324 1.76 -31.42 18.66
C GLN A 324 2.42 -30.75 19.87
N GLN A 325 3.05 -29.59 19.68
CA GLN A 325 3.60 -28.75 20.76
C GLN A 325 2.54 -27.90 21.48
N GLY A 326 1.25 -28.17 21.30
CA GLY A 326 0.15 -27.44 21.94
C GLY A 326 -0.14 -26.04 21.38
N GLN A 327 0.46 -25.64 20.25
CA GLN A 327 0.19 -24.32 19.69
C GLN A 327 -1.16 -24.25 18.96
N THR A 328 -1.89 -23.16 19.23
CA THR A 328 -3.15 -22.88 18.54
C THR A 328 -2.94 -22.48 17.08
N LYS A 329 -3.90 -22.82 16.21
CA LYS A 329 -3.86 -22.49 14.77
C LYS A 329 -3.60 -21.00 14.48
N PRO A 330 -4.19 -20.03 15.21
CA PRO A 330 -3.87 -18.61 15.03
C PRO A 330 -2.41 -18.26 15.38
N ARG A 331 -1.83 -18.87 16.43
CA ARG A 331 -0.42 -18.65 16.81
C ARG A 331 0.52 -19.20 15.76
N ILE A 332 0.25 -20.41 15.25
CA ILE A 332 0.99 -21.03 14.14
C ILE A 332 0.95 -20.13 12.90
N ARG A 333 -0.23 -19.62 12.54
CA ARG A 333 -0.38 -18.72 11.38
C ARG A 333 0.41 -17.43 11.55
N ARG A 334 0.45 -16.84 12.74
CA ARG A 334 1.28 -15.66 13.03
C ARG A 334 2.76 -15.94 12.80
N CYS A 335 3.27 -17.06 13.30
CA CYS A 335 4.66 -17.49 13.06
C CYS A 335 4.93 -17.68 11.55
N LEU A 336 4.00 -18.31 10.82
CA LEU A 336 4.13 -18.50 9.37
C LEU A 336 4.18 -17.17 8.63
N LYS A 337 3.32 -16.20 8.95
CA LYS A 337 3.34 -14.87 8.33
C LYS A 337 4.69 -14.16 8.55
N ARG A 338 5.30 -14.28 9.74
CA ARG A 338 6.63 -13.74 10.02
C ARG A 338 7.72 -14.41 9.18
N TYR A 339 7.68 -15.74 9.06
CA TYR A 339 8.61 -16.51 8.25
C TYR A 339 8.47 -16.21 6.75
N ILE A 340 7.24 -16.06 6.26
CA ILE A 340 6.95 -15.69 4.88
C ILE A 340 7.50 -14.28 4.59
N ALA A 341 7.25 -13.31 5.48
CA ALA A 341 7.81 -11.96 5.33
C ALA A 341 9.34 -11.97 5.28
N ARG A 342 9.98 -12.82 6.11
CA ARG A 342 11.42 -13.07 6.06
C ARG A 342 11.89 -13.60 4.71
N GLN A 343 11.26 -14.67 4.25
CA GLN A 343 11.65 -15.32 2.99
C GLN A 343 11.53 -14.36 1.82
N ILE A 344 10.41 -13.64 1.73
CA ILE A 344 10.16 -12.64 0.67
C ILE A 344 11.22 -11.53 0.71
N PHE A 345 11.50 -10.96 1.88
CA PHE A 345 12.49 -9.89 1.99
C PHE A 345 13.89 -10.34 1.55
N ARG A 346 14.31 -11.54 1.96
CA ARG A 346 15.61 -12.10 1.55
C ARG A 346 15.65 -12.36 0.06
N HIS A 347 14.60 -12.99 -0.48
CA HIS A 347 14.46 -13.24 -1.92
C HIS A 347 14.66 -11.97 -2.74
N LEU A 348 13.90 -10.92 -2.41
CA LEU A 348 13.97 -9.64 -3.12
C LEU A 348 15.37 -9.01 -3.05
N ASN A 349 16.02 -9.01 -1.89
CA ASN A 349 17.35 -8.41 -1.77
C ASN A 349 18.47 -9.26 -2.38
N THR A 350 18.32 -10.58 -2.46
CA THR A 350 19.28 -11.45 -3.15
C THR A 350 19.16 -11.30 -4.66
N THR A 351 17.96 -11.38 -5.24
CA THR A 351 17.81 -11.25 -6.71
C THR A 351 18.29 -9.90 -7.23
N THR A 352 18.18 -8.83 -6.43
CA THR A 352 18.62 -7.51 -6.91
C THR A 352 20.13 -7.34 -6.88
N LEU A 353 20.84 -8.05 -5.99
CA LEU A 353 22.30 -8.10 -6.02
C LEU A 353 22.82 -8.82 -7.27
N ASP A 354 22.09 -9.81 -7.80
CA ASP A 354 22.47 -10.53 -9.03
C ASP A 354 22.17 -9.75 -10.32
N LYS A 355 21.38 -8.67 -10.24
CA LYS A 355 21.01 -7.79 -11.37
C LYS A 355 21.87 -6.52 -11.47
N THR A 356 22.77 -6.29 -10.50
CA THR A 356 23.69 -5.15 -10.46
C THR A 356 25.09 -5.64 -10.81
#